data_AF-A0A624F7P9-F1
#
_entry.id   AF-A0A624F7P9-F1
#
_cell.length_a   1.000
_cell.length_b   1.000
_cell.length_c   1.000
_cell.angle_alpha   90.00
_cell.angle_beta   90.00
_cell.angle_gamma   90.00
#
_symmetry.space_group_name_H-M   'P 1'
#
loop_
_entity.id
_entity.type
_entity.pdbx_description
1 polymer ?
#
loop_
_entity_poly.entity_id
_entity_poly.type
_entity_poly.pdbx_seq_one_letter_code
_entity_poly.pdbx_strand_id
1 'polypeptide(L)'
;MAKGLEKFNELVESFANLPTIGKKTAIRLAYHLCINNQIDGMKLAHNIENAIRFIKPCGQCGALSENELCEICSDEERNKNILCIVESPKDILT
;
A
#
# COMPACT_ATOMS: atom_id res chain seq x y z
N MET A 1 -22.95 -8.42 13.51
CA MET A 1 -21.78 -7.70 14.03
C MET A 1 -22.10 -7.24 15.45
N ALA A 2 -21.10 -6.86 16.25
CA ALA A 2 -21.34 -6.40 17.62
C ALA A 2 -22.13 -5.08 17.61
N LYS A 3 -23.26 -5.05 18.33
CA LYS A 3 -24.15 -3.90 18.43
C LYS A 3 -23.46 -2.82 19.29
N GLY A 4 -23.36 -1.58 18.80
CA GLY A 4 -22.70 -0.46 19.50
C GLY A 4 -21.21 -0.25 19.23
N LEU A 5 -20.62 -0.96 18.25
CA LEU A 5 -19.21 -0.81 17.85
C LEU A 5 -19.06 -0.37 16.38
N GLU A 6 -19.70 0.74 16.01
CA GLU A 6 -19.76 1.22 14.61
C GLU A 6 -18.37 1.46 14.01
N LYS A 7 -17.49 2.19 14.71
CA LYS A 7 -16.12 2.48 14.22
C LYS A 7 -15.25 1.24 14.05
N PHE A 8 -15.43 0.25 14.90
CA PHE A 8 -14.76 -1.03 14.75
C PHE A 8 -15.26 -1.78 13.52
N ASN A 9 -16.58 -1.80 13.31
CA ASN A 9 -17.20 -2.48 12.17
C ASN A 9 -16.78 -1.83 10.83
N GLU A 10 -16.74 -0.50 10.75
CA GLU A 10 -16.23 0.25 9.59
C GLU A 10 -14.79 -0.15 9.24
N LEU A 11 -13.91 -0.27 10.24
CA LEU A 11 -12.52 -0.70 10.04
C LEU A 11 -12.44 -2.16 9.58
N VAL A 12 -13.26 -3.04 10.15
CA VAL A 12 -13.34 -4.46 9.73
C VAL A 12 -13.80 -4.57 8.27
N GLU A 13 -14.79 -3.80 7.86
CA GLU A 13 -15.25 -3.78 6.46
C GLU A 13 -14.17 -3.25 5.52
N SER A 14 -13.48 -2.19 5.92
CA SER A 14 -12.36 -1.63 5.15
C SER A 14 -11.25 -2.66 4.92
N PHE A 15 -10.88 -3.43 5.94
CA PHE A 15 -9.90 -4.52 5.78
C PHE A 15 -10.44 -5.68 4.95
N ALA A 16 -11.73 -6.02 5.08
CA ALA A 16 -12.33 -7.12 4.32
C ALA A 16 -12.46 -6.84 2.82
N ASN A 17 -12.41 -5.56 2.42
CA ASN A 17 -12.41 -5.16 1.01
C ASN A 17 -11.03 -5.29 0.34
N LEU A 18 -9.96 -5.50 1.12
CA LEU A 18 -8.63 -5.72 0.56
C LEU A 18 -8.51 -7.12 -0.04
N PRO A 19 -7.77 -7.29 -1.15
CA PRO A 19 -7.57 -8.61 -1.73
C PRO A 19 -6.95 -9.54 -0.69
N THR A 20 -7.39 -10.81 -0.69
CA THR A 20 -6.94 -11.89 0.22
C THR A 20 -7.37 -11.80 1.69
N ILE A 21 -8.00 -10.70 2.14
CA ILE A 21 -8.40 -10.53 3.55
C ILE A 21 -9.87 -10.87 3.74
N GLY A 22 -10.15 -12.07 4.26
CA GLY A 22 -11.50 -12.45 4.67
C GLY A 22 -11.94 -11.81 5.99
N LYS A 23 -13.26 -11.78 6.24
CA LYS A 23 -13.89 -11.19 7.44
C LYS A 23 -13.27 -11.61 8.77
N LYS A 24 -12.89 -12.90 8.92
CA LYS A 24 -12.25 -13.41 10.15
C LYS A 24 -10.87 -12.80 10.36
N THR A 25 -10.09 -12.63 9.30
CA THR A 25 -8.78 -11.97 9.36
C THR A 25 -8.94 -10.47 9.59
N ALA A 26 -9.90 -9.83 8.93
CA ALA A 26 -10.20 -8.41 9.13
C ALA A 26 -10.53 -8.07 10.59
N ILE A 27 -11.38 -8.87 11.26
CA ILE A 27 -11.69 -8.71 12.70
C ILE A 27 -10.42 -8.82 13.55
N ARG A 28 -9.54 -9.78 13.25
CA ARG A 28 -8.29 -9.98 13.99
C ARG A 28 -7.34 -8.78 13.83
N LEU A 29 -7.22 -8.23 12.63
CA LEU A 29 -6.40 -7.05 12.35
C LEU A 29 -6.96 -5.81 13.05
N ALA A 30 -8.25 -5.53 12.89
CA ALA A 30 -8.91 -4.40 13.56
C ALA A 30 -8.77 -4.48 15.08
N TYR A 31 -8.98 -5.65 15.67
CA TYR A 31 -8.81 -5.84 17.11
C TYR A 31 -7.36 -5.59 17.56
N HIS A 32 -6.38 -6.11 16.81
CA HIS A 32 -4.97 -5.91 17.13
C HIS A 32 -4.59 -4.42 17.15
N LEU A 33 -5.00 -3.66 16.12
CA LEU A 33 -4.66 -2.23 16.03
C LEU A 33 -5.41 -1.37 17.06
N CYS A 34 -6.67 -1.67 17.36
CA CYS A 34 -7.44 -0.86 18.31
C CYS A 34 -7.10 -1.14 19.78
N ILE A 35 -6.77 -2.40 20.12
CA ILE A 35 -6.66 -2.84 21.51
C ILE A 35 -5.22 -3.18 21.90
N ASN A 36 -4.52 -3.95 21.05
CA ASN A 36 -3.21 -4.48 21.42
C ASN A 36 -2.07 -3.51 21.07
N ASN A 37 -2.23 -2.69 20.04
CA ASN A 37 -1.16 -1.80 19.57
C ASN A 37 -1.69 -0.56 18.83
N GLN A 38 -2.20 0.41 19.60
CA GLN A 38 -2.76 1.65 19.08
C GLN A 38 -1.73 2.54 18.37
N ILE A 39 -0.47 2.53 18.83
CA ILE A 39 0.61 3.31 18.22
C ILE A 39 0.86 2.83 16.79
N ASP A 40 1.00 1.52 16.60
CA ASP A 40 1.17 0.97 15.26
C ASP A 40 -0.09 1.14 14.40
N GLY A 41 -1.29 1.13 15.00
CA GLY A 41 -2.54 1.49 14.32
C GLY A 41 -2.50 2.89 13.71
N MET A 42 -2.11 3.89 14.49
CA MET A 42 -2.00 5.28 14.01
C MET A 42 -0.87 5.45 12.99
N LYS A 43 0.27 4.79 13.22
CA LYS A 43 1.40 4.79 12.28
C LYS A 43 1.02 4.17 10.93
N LEU A 44 0.28 3.05 10.95
CA LEU A 44 -0.21 2.40 9.75
C LEU A 44 -1.18 3.31 8.98
N ALA A 45 -2.13 3.94 9.68
CA ALA A 45 -3.08 4.87 9.05
C ALA A 45 -2.34 6.02 8.35
N HIS A 46 -1.34 6.62 9.02
CA HIS A 46 -0.53 7.68 8.45
C HIS A 46 0.30 7.21 7.24
N ASN A 47 0.90 6.03 7.31
CA ASN A 47 1.66 5.47 6.20
C ASN A 47 0.78 5.16 4.98
N ILE A 48 -0.45 4.67 5.19
CA ILE A 48 -1.42 4.45 4.11
C ILE A 48 -1.75 5.78 3.42
N GLU A 49 -2.07 6.82 4.21
CA GLU A 49 -2.38 8.15 3.67
C GLU A 49 -1.21 8.71 2.84
N ASN A 50 0.00 8.68 3.39
CA ASN A 50 1.19 9.17 2.70
C ASN A 50 1.47 8.38 1.41
N ALA A 51 1.41 7.05 1.48
CA ALA A 51 1.67 6.20 0.32
C ALA A 51 0.69 6.50 -0.83
N ILE A 52 -0.61 6.62 -0.54
CA ILE A 52 -1.63 6.96 -1.55
C ILE A 52 -1.38 8.35 -2.15
N ARG A 53 -0.89 9.30 -1.34
CA ARG A 53 -0.68 10.67 -1.76
C ARG A 53 0.56 10.85 -2.64
N PHE A 54 1.65 10.16 -2.33
CA PHE A 54 2.96 10.45 -2.91
C PHE A 54 3.40 9.42 -3.95
N ILE A 55 2.94 8.16 -3.87
CA ILE A 55 3.29 7.15 -4.86
C ILE A 55 2.50 7.39 -6.15
N LYS A 56 3.23 7.52 -7.26
CA LYS A 56 2.68 7.76 -8.60
C LYS A 56 3.47 6.97 -9.65
N PRO A 57 2.91 6.78 -10.86
CA PRO A 57 3.66 6.20 -11.96
C PRO A 57 4.79 7.13 -12.43
N CYS A 58 5.95 6.55 -12.72
CA CYS A 58 7.08 7.20 -13.37
C CYS A 58 6.66 7.71 -14.75
N GLY A 59 7.01 8.96 -15.08
CA GLY A 59 6.67 9.59 -16.36
C GLY A 59 7.28 8.93 -17.60
N GLN A 60 8.29 8.06 -17.42
CA GLN A 60 8.98 7.40 -18.53
C GLN A 60 8.65 5.91 -18.68
N CYS A 61 8.63 5.14 -17.59
CA CYS A 61 8.47 3.69 -17.64
C CYS A 61 7.20 3.17 -16.95
N GLY A 62 6.44 4.04 -16.28
CA GLY A 62 5.24 3.64 -15.53
C GLY A 62 5.50 2.87 -14.23
N ALA A 63 6.77 2.64 -13.84
CA ALA A 63 7.13 2.06 -12.55
C ALA A 63 6.64 2.94 -11.38
N LEU A 64 6.54 2.37 -10.17
CA LEU A 64 6.21 3.18 -8.98
C LEU A 64 7.35 4.16 -8.67
N SER A 65 6.99 5.41 -8.36
CA SER A 65 7.94 6.45 -7.94
C SER A 65 7.26 7.45 -7.01
N GLU A 66 8.03 8.10 -6.15
CA GLU A 66 7.60 9.30 -5.40
C GLU A 66 7.95 10.59 -6.16
N ASN A 67 8.86 10.49 -7.15
CA ASN A 67 9.32 11.59 -7.99
C ASN A 67 8.73 11.50 -9.40
N GLU A 68 9.01 12.49 -10.27
CA GLU A 68 8.58 12.46 -11.67
C GLU A 68 9.16 11.27 -12.44
N LEU A 69 10.44 10.95 -12.18
CA LEU A 69 11.13 9.76 -12.67
C LEU A 69 11.38 8.80 -11.50
N CYS A 70 11.33 7.49 -11.76
CA CYS A 70 11.80 6.50 -10.78
C CYS A 70 13.33 6.47 -10.75
N GLU A 71 13.89 5.90 -9.68
CA GLU A 71 15.34 5.80 -9.48
C GLU A 71 16.04 5.16 -10.68
N ILE A 72 15.43 4.14 -11.31
CA ILE A 72 15.97 3.43 -12.48
C ILE A 72 16.01 4.32 -13.74
N CYS A 73 15.06 5.25 -13.88
CA CYS A 73 15.02 6.16 -15.04
C CYS A 73 15.89 7.41 -14.84
N SER A 74 16.05 7.87 -13.59
CA SER A 74 16.93 8.99 -13.26
C SER A 74 18.41 8.60 -13.19
N ASP A 75 18.73 7.32 -13.09
CA ASP A 75 20.11 6.82 -13.05
C ASP A 75 20.83 7.04 -14.39
N GLU A 76 21.91 7.82 -14.35
CA GLU A 76 22.75 8.12 -15.51
C GLU A 76 23.71 6.99 -15.89
N GLU A 77 24.04 6.09 -14.96
CA GLU A 77 24.91 4.93 -15.20
C GLU A 77 24.17 3.79 -15.92
N ARG A 78 22.83 3.83 -15.91
CA ARG A 78 22.01 2.84 -16.60
C ARG A 78 22.23 2.87 -18.11
N ASN A 79 22.44 1.70 -18.70
CA ASN A 79 22.45 1.55 -20.15
C ASN A 79 21.05 1.77 -20.76
N LYS A 80 20.85 2.92 -21.40
CA LYS A 80 19.57 3.35 -22.00
C LYS A 80 19.17 2.58 -23.26
N ASN A 81 20.07 1.75 -23.81
CA ASN A 81 19.79 0.91 -24.98
C ASN A 81 19.17 -0.45 -24.59
N ILE A 82 19.07 -0.76 -23.30
CA ILE A 82 18.54 -2.04 -22.81
C ILE A 82 17.26 -1.77 -21.99
N LEU A 83 16.17 -2.41 -22.41
CA LEU A 83 14.87 -2.36 -21.74
C LEU A 83 14.49 -3.75 -21.25
N CYS A 84 14.05 -3.84 -20.00
CA CYS A 84 13.36 -5.02 -19.46
C CYS A 84 11.86 -4.73 -19.49
N ILE A 85 11.13 -5.48 -20.32
CA ILE A 85 9.67 -5.34 -20.42
C ILE A 85 9.04 -6.27 -19.39
N VAL A 86 8.13 -5.73 -18.59
CA VAL A 86 7.40 -6.44 -17.53
C VAL A 86 5.89 -6.31 -17.75
N GLU A 87 5.11 -7.21 -17.15
CA GLU A 87 3.65 -7.18 -17.26
C GLU A 87 3.05 -6.06 -16.39
N SER A 88 3.59 -5.87 -15.19
CA SER A 88 3.11 -4.89 -14.22
C SER A 88 4.26 -4.16 -13.51
N PRO A 89 4.03 -2.92 -13.01
CA PRO A 89 5.00 -2.23 -12.17
C PRO A 89 5.43 -3.01 -10.92
N LYS A 90 4.62 -3.98 -10.47
CA LYS A 90 4.92 -4.80 -9.29
C LYS A 90 6.04 -5.80 -9.56
N ASP A 91 6.20 -6.23 -10.81
CA ASP A 91 7.21 -7.21 -11.21
C ASP A 91 8.63 -6.63 -11.13
N ILE A 92 8.76 -5.31 -11.01
CA ILE A 92 10.04 -4.63 -10.75
C ILE A 92 10.47 -4.80 -9.28
N LEU A 93 9.52 -5.05 -8.38
CA LEU A 93 9.75 -5.17 -6.93
C LEU A 93 10.08 -6.61 -6.49
N THR A 94 10.00 -7.57 -7.39
CA THR A 94 10.11 -9.03 -7.11
C THR A 94 11.14 -9.66 -8.00
#